data_AF-A0A944H8G4-F1
#
_entry.id   AF-A0A944H8G4-F1
#
_cell.length_a   1.000
_cell.length_b   1.000
_cell.length_c   1.000
_cell.angle_alpha   90.00
_cell.angle_beta   90.00
_cell.angle_gamma   90.00
#
_symmetry.space_group_name_H-M   'P 1'
#
loop_
_entity.id
_entity.type
_entity.pdbx_description
1 polymer ?
#
loop_
_entity_poly.entity_id
_entity_poly.type
_entity_poly.pdbx_seq_one_letter_code
_entity_poly.pdbx_strand_id
1 'polypeptide(L)'
;MQTQATAKYIRIAPRKVRLVVDMVRGLTVAQAEPILQFSKKSAAEPVWKLIKSAAANAKQQYNLEYDQLKIAQIYADEGFVMKRFKARAFGRAGGIMKRTSHISVVLASLEQAAPAQAKKAKAVKTPKAGAKKGETVEAKKND
;
A
#
# COMPACT_ATOMS: atom_id res chain seq x y z
N MET A 1 -13.88 13.25 -7.27
CA MET A 1 -14.19 13.60 -5.86
C MET A 1 -13.03 13.18 -4.96
N GLN A 2 -12.93 13.67 -3.71
CA GLN A 2 -11.83 13.36 -2.78
C GLN A 2 -12.31 13.18 -1.33
N THR A 3 -11.60 12.33 -0.57
CA THR A 3 -11.83 12.08 0.87
C THR A 3 -10.49 12.13 1.61
N GLN A 4 -10.42 12.85 2.74
CA GLN A 4 -9.20 12.96 3.55
C GLN A 4 -9.32 12.24 4.90
N ALA A 5 -8.21 11.71 5.40
CA ALA A 5 -8.07 11.18 6.75
C ALA A 5 -6.67 11.49 7.32
N THR A 6 -6.58 11.76 8.63
CA THR A 6 -5.30 12.04 9.30
C THR A 6 -5.16 11.26 10.61
N ALA A 7 -4.05 10.54 10.77
CA ALA A 7 -3.67 9.93 12.05
C ALA A 7 -2.58 10.78 12.72
N LYS A 8 -2.82 11.20 13.97
CA LYS A 8 -1.97 12.17 14.67
C LYS A 8 -1.19 11.51 15.82
N TYR A 9 -0.01 12.06 16.14
CA TYR A 9 0.83 11.66 17.28
C TYR A 9 1.33 10.21 17.29
N ILE A 10 1.50 9.60 16.11
CA ILE A 10 2.03 8.23 15.99
C ILE A 10 3.48 8.20 16.51
N ARG A 11 3.78 7.27 17.43
CA ARG A 11 5.10 7.14 18.10
C ARG A 11 6.18 6.48 17.21
N ILE A 12 6.20 6.83 15.93
CA ILE A 12 7.19 6.40 14.93
C ILE A 12 7.83 7.66 14.33
N ALA A 13 9.15 7.63 14.10
CA ALA A 13 9.87 8.74 13.48
C ALA A 13 9.47 8.91 11.99
N PRO A 14 9.21 10.14 11.49
CA PRO A 14 8.66 10.37 10.14
C PRO A 14 9.43 9.67 9.01
N ARG A 15 10.77 9.68 9.04
CA ARG A 15 11.62 8.97 8.05
C ARG A 15 11.29 7.48 7.92
N LYS A 16 10.89 6.78 9.00
CA LYS A 16 10.49 5.37 8.94
C LYS A 16 9.10 5.16 8.32
N VAL A 17 8.23 6.17 8.43
CA VAL A 17 6.88 6.14 7.86
C VAL A 17 6.92 6.50 6.37
N ARG A 18 7.72 7.50 5.97
CA ARG A 18 7.91 7.89 4.56
C ARG A 18 8.28 6.69 3.69
N LEU A 19 9.24 5.87 4.12
CA LEU A 19 9.62 4.60 3.46
C LEU A 19 8.47 3.59 3.21
N VAL A 20 7.32 3.70 3.88
CA VAL A 20 6.13 2.88 3.63
C VAL A 20 5.10 3.65 2.80
N VAL A 21 4.89 4.92 3.14
CA VAL A 21 4.05 5.87 2.40
C VAL A 21 4.46 5.99 0.93
N ASP A 22 5.76 6.00 0.65
CA ASP A 22 6.31 6.09 -0.70
C ASP A 22 6.09 4.81 -1.53
N MET A 23 5.87 3.65 -0.90
CA MET A 23 5.55 2.38 -1.60
C MET A 23 4.10 2.31 -2.09
N VAL A 24 3.18 3.11 -1.54
CA VAL A 24 1.74 3.04 -1.83
C VAL A 24 1.17 4.30 -2.47
N ARG A 25 2.00 5.32 -2.73
CA ARG A 25 1.58 6.55 -3.41
C ARG A 25 1.16 6.25 -4.85
N GLY A 26 -0.05 6.68 -5.24
CA GLY A 26 -0.59 6.50 -6.59
C GLY A 26 -1.27 5.14 -6.86
N LEU A 27 -1.18 4.17 -5.96
CA LEU A 27 -1.87 2.88 -6.11
C LEU A 27 -3.38 2.99 -5.83
N THR A 28 -4.15 2.00 -6.29
CA THR A 28 -5.53 1.82 -5.82
C THR A 28 -5.57 1.29 -4.39
N VAL A 29 -6.67 1.50 -3.67
CA VAL A 29 -6.81 1.01 -2.29
C VAL A 29 -6.70 -0.52 -2.24
N ALA A 30 -7.34 -1.23 -3.19
CA ALA A 30 -7.27 -2.68 -3.32
C ALA A 30 -5.85 -3.22 -3.58
N GLN A 31 -4.97 -2.47 -4.25
CA GLN A 31 -3.55 -2.82 -4.42
C GLN A 31 -2.73 -2.50 -3.16
N ALA A 32 -3.01 -1.40 -2.49
CA ALA A 32 -2.26 -0.93 -1.33
C ALA A 32 -2.51 -1.77 -0.06
N GLU A 33 -3.73 -2.27 0.17
CA GLU A 33 -4.09 -3.05 1.36
C GLU A 33 -3.19 -4.30 1.56
N PRO A 34 -3.04 -5.24 0.59
CA PRO A 34 -2.17 -6.41 0.78
C PRO A 34 -0.68 -6.04 0.90
N ILE A 35 -0.20 -5.03 0.17
CA ILE A 35 1.20 -4.55 0.24
C ILE A 35 1.52 -4.09 1.67
N LEU A 36 0.59 -3.43 2.35
CA LEU A 36 0.75 -2.97 3.72
C LEU A 36 0.56 -4.09 4.74
N GLN A 37 -0.45 -4.95 4.54
CA GLN A 37 -0.78 -6.05 5.45
C GLN A 37 0.36 -7.07 5.58
N PHE A 38 1.07 -7.39 4.50
CA PHE A 38 2.21 -8.31 4.49
C PHE A 38 3.58 -7.60 4.64
N SER A 39 3.60 -6.29 4.90
CA SER A 39 4.85 -5.53 5.02
C SER A 39 5.55 -5.80 6.36
N LYS A 40 6.81 -6.26 6.31
CA LYS A 40 7.68 -6.45 7.50
C LYS A 40 8.11 -5.14 8.19
N LYS A 41 7.49 -4.00 7.90
CA LYS A 41 7.82 -2.68 8.47
C LYS A 41 6.76 -2.29 9.50
N SER A 42 7.17 -2.00 10.74
CA SER A 42 6.23 -1.58 11.81
C SER A 42 5.49 -0.25 11.56
N ALA A 43 5.85 0.49 10.52
CA ALA A 43 5.10 1.67 10.06
C ALA A 43 3.93 1.32 9.10
N ALA A 44 3.78 0.06 8.67
CA ALA A 44 2.71 -0.34 7.78
C ALA A 44 1.37 -0.51 8.50
N GLU A 45 1.34 -1.06 9.72
CA GLU A 45 0.13 -1.21 10.52
C GLU A 45 -0.67 0.12 10.69
N PRO A 46 -0.07 1.26 11.11
CA PRO A 46 -0.83 2.51 11.21
C PRO A 46 -1.24 3.09 9.85
N VAL A 47 -0.47 2.85 8.78
CA VAL A 47 -0.81 3.30 7.42
C VAL A 47 -1.97 2.50 6.84
N TRP A 48 -1.99 1.17 7.05
CA TRP A 48 -3.10 0.29 6.70
C TRP A 48 -4.40 0.69 7.42
N LYS A 49 -4.34 0.86 8.75
CA LYS A 49 -5.49 1.32 9.55
C LYS A 49 -6.04 2.67 9.07
N LEU A 50 -5.14 3.61 8.70
CA LEU A 50 -5.54 4.91 8.18
C LEU A 50 -6.19 4.82 6.79
N ILE A 51 -5.65 4.04 5.86
CA ILE A 51 -6.23 3.85 4.52
C ILE A 51 -7.60 3.15 4.61
N LYS A 52 -7.72 2.14 5.49
CA LYS A 52 -9.00 1.45 5.75
C LYS A 52 -10.06 2.39 6.34
N SER A 53 -9.66 3.28 7.25
CA SER A 53 -10.55 4.35 7.76
C SER A 53 -10.92 5.35 6.66
N ALA A 54 -9.99 5.75 5.80
CA ALA A 54 -10.27 6.66 4.68
C ALA A 54 -11.25 6.05 3.66
N ALA A 55 -11.12 4.74 3.38
CA ALA A 55 -12.04 4.00 2.52
C ALA A 55 -13.45 3.88 3.15
N ALA A 56 -13.54 3.59 4.46
CA ALA A 56 -14.81 3.59 5.18
C ALA A 56 -15.50 4.97 5.15
N ASN A 57 -14.75 6.07 5.34
CA ASN A 57 -15.27 7.43 5.23
C ASN A 57 -15.76 7.74 3.81
N ALA A 58 -15.04 7.29 2.77
CA ALA A 58 -15.45 7.46 1.38
C ALA A 58 -16.73 6.68 1.03
N LYS A 59 -16.87 5.47 1.60
CA LYS A 59 -18.11 4.68 1.49
C LYS A 59 -19.29 5.36 2.21
N GLN A 60 -19.10 5.87 3.42
CA GLN A 60 -20.17 6.53 4.16
C GLN A 60 -20.61 7.85 3.50
N GLN A 61 -19.68 8.67 3.00
CA GLN A 61 -19.98 10.02 2.49
C GLN A 61 -20.38 10.04 1.00
N TYR A 62 -19.86 9.11 0.19
CA TYR A 62 -20.01 9.12 -1.27
C TYR A 62 -20.46 7.77 -1.87
N ASN A 63 -20.73 6.75 -1.03
CA ASN A 63 -21.09 5.39 -1.44
C ASN A 63 -20.13 4.75 -2.46
N LEU A 64 -18.84 5.10 -2.39
CA LEU A 64 -17.78 4.56 -3.24
C LEU A 64 -17.20 3.27 -2.66
N GLU A 65 -16.93 2.30 -3.52
CA GLU A 65 -16.29 1.03 -3.15
C GLU A 65 -14.76 1.06 -3.33
N TYR A 66 -14.08 0.08 -2.74
CA TYR A 66 -12.62 0.04 -2.58
C TYR A 66 -11.88 0.08 -3.93
N ASP A 67 -12.41 -0.55 -4.97
CA ASP A 67 -11.81 -0.59 -6.32
C ASP A 67 -11.92 0.75 -7.07
N GLN A 68 -12.85 1.64 -6.68
CA GLN A 68 -13.06 2.95 -7.30
C GLN A 68 -12.14 4.04 -6.72
N LEU A 69 -11.33 3.71 -5.70
CA LEU A 69 -10.54 4.64 -4.92
C LEU A 69 -9.03 4.50 -5.20
N LYS A 70 -8.38 5.62 -5.51
CA LYS A 70 -6.91 5.73 -5.62
C LYS A 70 -6.32 6.61 -4.53
N ILE A 71 -5.10 6.29 -4.08
CA ILE A 71 -4.32 7.10 -3.14
C ILE A 71 -3.70 8.26 -3.93
N ALA A 72 -4.42 9.39 -3.99
CA ALA A 72 -4.01 10.56 -4.75
C ALA A 72 -2.84 11.30 -4.09
N GLN A 73 -2.88 11.48 -2.77
CA GLN A 73 -1.77 12.00 -1.98
C GLN A 73 -1.64 11.23 -0.67
N ILE A 74 -0.40 10.98 -0.26
CA ILE A 74 -0.06 10.40 1.03
C ILE A 74 1.31 10.92 1.48
N TYR A 75 1.35 11.45 2.70
CA TYR A 75 2.53 12.07 3.29
C TYR A 75 2.59 11.85 4.80
N ALA A 76 3.78 12.06 5.38
CA ALA A 76 4.03 11.89 6.81
C ALA A 76 4.93 13.01 7.34
N ASP A 77 4.42 13.78 8.29
CA ASP A 77 5.01 14.99 8.82
C ASP A 77 5.62 14.78 10.20
N GLU A 78 6.45 15.73 10.62
CA GLU A 78 7.08 15.74 11.95
C GLU A 78 6.05 16.12 13.01
N GLY A 79 5.85 15.25 14.00
CA GLY A 79 5.08 15.59 15.21
C GLY A 79 5.99 16.08 16.32
N PHE A 80 5.43 16.29 17.52
CA PHE A 80 6.21 16.69 18.68
C PHE A 80 7.38 15.72 18.97
N VAL A 81 8.46 16.26 19.52
CA VAL A 81 9.68 15.51 19.82
C VAL A 81 9.93 15.48 21.32
N MET A 82 9.71 14.32 21.94
CA MET A 82 10.08 14.09 23.34
C MET A 82 11.60 14.06 23.47
N LYS A 83 12.17 15.13 24.04
CA LYS A 83 13.55 15.15 24.52
C LYS A 83 13.66 14.22 25.75
N ARG A 84 14.70 13.40 25.79
CA ARG A 84 15.09 12.50 26.90
C ARG A 84 16.61 12.50 27.02
N PHE A 85 17.14 12.15 28.19
CA PHE A 85 18.58 11.95 28.39
C PHE A 85 18.94 10.46 28.39
N LYS A 86 20.22 10.15 28.19
CA LYS A 86 20.85 8.87 28.49
C LYS A 86 22.26 9.14 29.02
N ALA A 87 22.63 8.50 30.12
CA ALA A 87 23.98 8.58 30.69
C ALA A 87 25.05 8.07 29.70
N ARG A 88 26.24 8.66 29.75
CA ARG A 88 27.43 8.31 28.99
C ARG A 88 28.65 8.32 29.93
N ALA A 89 29.79 7.82 29.45
CA ALA A 89 31.03 7.79 30.22
C ALA A 89 31.47 9.20 30.67
N PHE A 90 32.27 9.25 31.76
CA PHE A 90 32.83 10.48 32.35
C PHE A 90 31.75 11.52 32.75
N GLY A 91 30.64 11.07 33.34
CA GLY A 91 29.56 11.93 33.84
C GLY A 91 28.71 12.64 32.77
N ARG A 92 28.96 12.37 31.47
CA ARG A 92 28.32 13.10 30.37
C ARG A 92 26.89 12.64 30.12
N ALA A 93 26.00 13.56 29.77
CA ALA A 93 24.62 13.26 29.35
C ALA A 93 24.49 13.35 27.82
N GLY A 94 23.94 12.30 27.19
CA GLY A 94 23.59 12.30 25.77
C GLY A 94 22.09 12.51 25.55
N GLY A 95 21.72 13.36 24.59
CA GLY A 95 20.32 13.58 24.21
C GLY A 95 19.74 12.44 23.35
N ILE A 96 18.49 12.06 23.63
CA ILE A 96 17.67 11.15 22.81
C ILE A 96 16.37 11.85 22.42
N MET A 97 16.08 11.88 21.12
CA MET A 97 14.84 12.41 20.57
C MET A 97 13.85 11.28 20.26
N LYS A 98 12.79 11.15 21.07
CA LYS A 98 11.64 10.31 20.78
C LYS A 98 10.66 11.11 19.90
N ARG A 99 10.93 11.12 18.60
CA ARG A 99 10.11 11.79 17.56
C ARG A 99 8.77 11.07 17.37
N THR A 100 7.71 11.85 17.15
CA THR A 100 6.40 11.37 16.66
C THR A 100 6.18 11.79 15.21
N SER A 101 5.10 11.30 14.59
CA SER A 101 4.67 11.67 13.24
C SER A 101 3.16 11.90 13.17
N HIS A 102 2.77 12.69 12.17
CA HIS A 102 1.39 12.79 11.69
C HIS A 102 1.35 12.18 10.28
N ILE A 103 0.32 11.42 9.95
CA ILE A 103 0.15 10.80 8.63
C ILE A 103 -1.16 11.28 8.04
N SER A 104 -1.12 11.74 6.80
CA SER A 104 -2.26 12.26 6.06
C SER A 104 -2.44 11.48 4.76
N VAL A 105 -3.68 11.07 4.48
CA VAL A 105 -4.09 10.36 3.27
C VAL A 105 -5.21 11.15 2.61
N VAL A 106 -5.10 11.36 1.29
CA VAL A 106 -6.16 11.86 0.43
C VAL A 106 -6.46 10.77 -0.61
N LEU A 107 -7.65 10.18 -0.52
CA LEU A 107 -8.19 9.31 -1.55
C LEU A 107 -8.94 10.13 -2.59
N ALA A 108 -8.91 9.69 -3.85
CA ALA A 108 -9.73 10.28 -4.92
C ALA A 108 -10.49 9.19 -5.68
N SER A 109 -11.67 9.53 -6.20
CA SER A 109 -12.41 8.66 -7.10
C SER A 109 -11.71 8.55 -8.47
N LEU A 110 -11.80 7.37 -9.10
CA LEU A 110 -11.15 7.07 -10.38
C LEU A 110 -11.90 7.61 -11.61
N GLU A 111 -13.20 7.92 -11.49
CA GLU A 111 -14.11 8.18 -12.62
C GLU A 111 -13.80 9.42 -13.46
N GLN A 112 -13.00 10.37 -12.96
CA GLN A 112 -12.68 11.61 -13.69
C GLN A 112 -11.52 11.41 -14.70
N ALA A 113 -11.75 10.50 -15.64
CA ALA A 113 -11.07 10.37 -16.93
C ALA A 113 -12.06 9.80 -17.96
N ALA A 114 -12.66 10.66 -18.78
CA ALA A 114 -13.60 10.26 -19.83
C ALA A 114 -12.91 9.37 -20.90
N PRO A 115 -13.64 8.49 -21.60
CA PRO A 115 -13.08 7.21 -22.04
C PRO A 115 -12.23 7.26 -23.32
N ALA A 116 -10.97 6.85 -23.20
CA ALA A 116 -10.10 6.56 -24.34
C ALA A 116 -10.32 5.13 -24.88
N GLN A 117 -11.15 5.02 -25.91
CA GLN A 117 -11.15 3.95 -26.93
C GLN A 117 -11.50 2.51 -26.52
N ALA A 118 -12.80 2.23 -26.40
CA ALA A 118 -13.35 0.88 -26.63
C ALA A 118 -13.36 0.49 -28.13
N LYS A 119 -12.19 0.51 -28.82
CA LYS A 119 -12.05 0.15 -30.25
C LYS A 119 -10.74 -0.59 -30.63
N LYS A 120 -10.47 -1.74 -29.99
CA LYS A 120 -9.88 -2.90 -30.69
C LYS A 120 -10.55 -4.19 -30.24
N ALA A 121 -11.54 -4.62 -31.02
CA ALA A 121 -12.33 -5.81 -30.72
C ALA A 121 -11.82 -7.05 -31.48
N LYS A 122 -11.66 -8.15 -30.74
CA LYS A 122 -11.76 -9.55 -31.18
C LYS A 122 -10.69 -10.11 -32.15
N ALA A 123 -10.59 -11.44 -32.10
CA ALA A 123 -10.00 -12.35 -33.10
C ALA A 123 -8.46 -12.35 -33.29
N VAL A 124 -7.75 -12.99 -32.35
CA VAL A 124 -7.13 -14.28 -32.69
C VAL A 124 -7.65 -15.33 -31.69
N LYS A 125 -8.34 -16.35 -32.19
CA LYS A 125 -8.55 -17.61 -31.46
C LYS A 125 -7.46 -18.57 -31.94
N THR A 126 -6.60 -19.07 -31.06
CA THR A 126 -5.82 -20.28 -31.38
C THR A 126 -6.77 -21.49 -31.21
N PRO A 127 -7.10 -22.25 -32.27
CA PRO A 127 -8.05 -23.35 -32.17
C PRO A 127 -7.45 -24.55 -31.41
N LYS A 128 -8.30 -25.29 -30.68
CA LYS A 128 -7.93 -26.60 -30.12
C LYS A 128 -8.20 -27.71 -31.14
N ALA A 129 -7.16 -28.47 -31.44
CA ALA A 129 -7.15 -29.80 -32.08
C ALA A 129 -5.84 -30.49 -31.60
N GLY A 130 -5.72 -31.78 -31.28
CA GLY A 130 -6.69 -32.89 -31.29
C GLY A 130 -6.76 -33.58 -32.66
N ALA A 131 -6.28 -34.82 -32.88
CA ALA A 131 -5.53 -35.79 -32.05
C ALA A 131 -4.68 -36.69 -33.02
N LYS A 132 -4.22 -37.94 -32.79
CA LYS A 132 -4.39 -39.00 -31.77
C LYS A 132 -3.26 -40.06 -31.96
N LYS A 133 -2.97 -40.91 -30.96
CA LYS A 133 -1.91 -41.97 -30.93
C LYS A 133 -0.48 -41.38 -30.83
N GLY A 134 0.55 -42.02 -30.28
CA GLY A 134 0.78 -43.28 -29.53
C GLY A 134 2.22 -43.19 -28.94
N GLU A 135 2.79 -44.06 -28.12
CA GLU A 135 2.42 -45.40 -27.61
C GLU A 135 3.20 -45.63 -26.29
N THR A 136 2.73 -46.50 -25.39
CA THR A 136 3.43 -46.84 -24.14
C THR A 136 4.41 -47.99 -24.33
N VAL A 137 5.68 -47.81 -23.95
CA VAL A 137 6.63 -48.91 -23.71
C VAL A 137 7.31 -48.69 -22.35
N GLU A 138 7.25 -49.70 -21.50
CA GLU A 138 7.91 -49.70 -20.19
C GLU A 138 9.31 -50.36 -20.25
N ALA A 139 10.11 -50.07 -19.22
CA ALA A 139 11.12 -50.96 -18.63
C ALA A 139 12.48 -51.23 -19.32
N LYS A 140 13.53 -51.05 -18.50
CA LYS A 140 14.81 -51.80 -18.46
C LYS A 140 15.80 -51.67 -19.65
N LYS A 141 16.88 -50.89 -19.43
CA LYS A 141 18.21 -51.41 -19.05
C LYS A 141 19.27 -50.29 -18.92
N ASN A 142 20.16 -50.44 -17.93
CA ASN A 142 21.56 -49.99 -17.89
C ASN A 142 21.87 -48.48 -18.05
N ASP A 143 22.87 -47.90 -17.37
CA ASP A 143 23.80 -48.42 -16.33
C ASP A 143 23.63 -47.66 -15.01
#